data_AF-A0A9X2SX14-F1
#
_entry.id   AF-A0A9X2SX14-F1
#
_cell.length_a   1.000
_cell.length_b   1.000
_cell.length_c   1.000
_cell.angle_alpha   90.00
_cell.angle_beta   90.00
_cell.angle_gamma   90.00
#
_symmetry.space_group_name_H-M   'P 1'
#
loop_
_entity.id
_entity.type
_entity.pdbx_description
1 polymer ?
#
loop_
_entity_poly.entity_id
_entity_poly.type
_entity_poly.pdbx_seq_one_letter_code
_entity_poly.pdbx_strand_id
1 'polypeptide(L)' 'MENLKKKMLCISLFLVVVVSVCFRLNTRNMPLDSLMLENIEALASGEWDVDIECIGFGSVDCPGRFVKVYFYSETYL' A
#
# COMPACT_ATOMS: atom_id res chain seq x y z
N MET A 1 34.09 12.05 37.88
CA MET A 1 33.45 11.02 37.02
C MET A 1 31.98 11.29 36.72
N GLU A 2 31.20 11.91 37.63
CA GLU A 2 29.76 12.16 37.43
C GLU A 2 29.42 13.09 36.26
N ASN A 3 30.20 14.16 36.04
CA ASN A 3 29.97 15.09 34.93
C ASN A 3 30.17 14.46 33.55
N LEU A 4 31.11 13.52 33.43
CA LEU A 4 31.33 12.77 32.19
C LEU A 4 30.17 11.79 31.92
N LYS A 5 29.64 11.15 32.96
CA LYS A 5 28.45 10.28 32.86
C LYS A 5 27.21 11.08 32.43
N LYS A 6 26.96 12.25 33.01
CA LYS A 6 25.87 13.15 32.59
C LYS A 6 26.00 13.59 31.13
N LYS A 7 27.20 13.96 30.70
CA LYS A 7 27.48 14.35 29.31
C LYS A 7 27.23 13.20 28.33
N MET A 8 27.67 11.98 28.67
CA MET A 8 27.42 10.77 27.87
C MET A 8 25.92 10.45 27.77
N LEU A 9 25.18 10.64 28.86
CA LEU A 9 23.73 10.41 28.91
C LEU A 9 22.99 11.42 28.01
N CYS A 10 23.39 12.70 28.04
CA CYS A 10 22.85 13.72 27.14
C CYS A 10 23.13 13.42 25.66
N ILE A 11 24.36 12.99 25.33
CA ILE A 11 24.74 12.62 23.96
C ILE A 11 23.92 11.43 23.47
N SER A 12 23.79 10.39 24.30
CA SER A 12 22.97 9.21 23.99
C SER A 12 21.51 9.58 23.72
N LEU A 13 20.92 10.43 24.56
CA LEU A 13 19.54 10.88 24.39
C LEU A 13 19.36 11.66 23.08
N PHE A 14 20.32 12.55 22.77
CA PHE A 14 20.32 13.30 21.51
C PHE A 14 20.37 12.38 20.29
N LEU A 15 21.23 11.36 20.31
CA LEU A 15 21.35 10.39 19.21
C LEU A 15 20.05 9.62 18.99
N VAL A 16 19.37 9.19 20.06
CA VAL A 16 18.06 8.51 19.94
C VAL A 16 17.03 9.42 19.27
N VAL A 17 16.97 10.69 19.66
CA VAL A 17 16.05 11.67 19.04
C VAL A 17 16.37 11.85 17.56
N VAL A 18 17.64 12.08 17.21
CA VAL A 18 18.08 12.26 15.82
C VAL A 18 17.73 11.04 14.96
N VAL A 19 18.06 9.84 15.41
CA VAL A 19 17.76 8.60 14.69
C VAL A 19 16.25 8.44 14.50
N SER A 20 15.43 8.73 15.52
CA SER A 20 13.97 8.63 15.42
C SER A 20 13.39 9.61 14.38
N VAL A 21 13.91 10.84 14.33
CA VAL A 21 13.48 11.86 13.37
C VAL A 21 13.91 11.48 11.96
N CYS A 22 15.17 11.06 11.77
CA CYS A 22 15.66 10.58 10.49
C CYS A 22 14.85 9.39 9.98
N PHE A 23 14.52 8.43 10.85
CA PHE A 23 13.69 7.28 10.49
C PHE A 23 12.27 7.71 10.09
N ARG A 24 11.65 8.64 10.82
CA ARG A 24 10.33 9.20 10.50
C ARG A 24 10.32 9.98 9.18
N LEU A 25 11.41 10.67 8.86
CA LEU A 25 11.56 11.37 7.59
C LEU A 25 11.81 10.39 6.42
N ASN A 26 12.54 9.32 6.65
CA ASN A 26 12.83 8.29 5.64
C ASN A 26 11.65 7.33 5.41
N THR A 27 10.75 7.20 6.39
CA THR A 27 9.49 6.45 6.27
C THR A 27 8.35 7.29 5.72
N ARG A 28 8.62 8.53 5.24
CA ARG A 28 7.71 9.17 4.30
C ARG A 28 7.77 8.32 3.04
N ASN A 29 6.87 7.33 3.00
CA ASN A 29 6.56 6.51 1.86
C ASN A 29 6.65 7.42 0.65
N MET A 30 7.63 7.17 -0.22
CA MET A 30 7.63 7.80 -1.53
C MET A 30 6.27 7.40 -2.09
N PRO A 31 5.29 8.33 -2.21
CA PRO A 31 4.04 7.96 -2.83
C PRO A 31 4.48 7.45 -4.19
N LEU A 32 4.22 6.17 -4.47
CA LEU A 32 4.32 5.68 -5.82
C LEU A 32 3.54 6.71 -6.64
N ASP A 33 4.27 7.41 -7.50
CA ASP A 33 3.74 8.58 -8.17
C ASP A 33 2.46 8.13 -8.86
N SER A 34 1.36 8.86 -8.68
CA SER A 34 0.07 8.44 -9.24
C SER A 34 0.21 8.20 -10.74
N LEU A 35 1.10 8.95 -11.40
CA LEU A 35 1.50 8.78 -12.79
C LEU A 35 2.22 7.45 -13.08
N MET A 36 3.06 6.94 -12.17
CA MET A 36 3.66 5.61 -12.31
C MET A 36 2.62 4.51 -12.19
N LEU A 37 1.67 4.63 -11.26
CA LEU A 37 0.59 3.65 -11.12
C LEU A 37 -0.34 3.68 -12.33
N GLU A 38 -0.69 4.87 -12.82
CA GLU A 38 -1.47 5.05 -14.05
C GLU A 38 -0.77 4.45 -15.27
N ASN A 39 0.57 4.55 -15.38
CA ASN A 39 1.31 3.91 -16.47
C ASN A 39 1.30 2.39 -16.38
N ILE A 40 1.37 1.83 -15.16
CA ILE A 40 1.27 0.38 -14.92
C ILE A 40 -0.14 -0.10 -15.29
N GLU A 41 -1.17 0.62 -14.87
CA GLU A 41 -2.57 0.31 -15.19
C GLU A 41 -2.89 0.52 -16.67
N ALA A 42 -2.30 1.53 -17.33
CA ALA A 42 -2.43 1.73 -18.77
C ALA A 42 -1.70 0.66 -19.58
N LEU A 43 -0.60 0.10 -19.06
CA LEU A 43 0.10 -1.03 -19.68
C LEU A 43 -0.69 -2.33 -19.58
N ALA A 44 -1.41 -2.54 -18.47
CA ALA A 44 -2.36 -3.65 -18.27
C ALA A 44 -3.79 -3.32 -18.79
N SER A 45 -3.99 -2.14 -19.36
CA SER A 45 -5.29 -1.71 -19.88
C SER A 45 -5.63 -2.54 -21.12
N GLY A 46 -6.63 -3.41 -20.99
CA GLY A 46 -7.02 -4.35 -22.04
C GLY A 46 -6.65 -5.81 -21.74
N GLU A 47 -5.94 -6.10 -20.64
CA GLU A 47 -5.82 -7.47 -20.10
C GLU A 47 -7.11 -7.94 -19.41
N TRP A 48 -8.10 -7.06 -19.27
CA TRP A 48 -9.42 -7.33 -18.72
C TRP A 48 -10.42 -7.88 -19.74
N ASP A 49 -9.97 -8.53 -20.82
CA ASP A 49 -10.86 -9.30 -21.70
C ASP A 49 -11.24 -10.65 -21.03
N VAL A 50 -11.60 -10.54 -19.75
CA VAL A 50 -12.09 -11.62 -18.92
C VAL A 50 -13.60 -11.50 -18.96
N ASP A 51 -14.26 -12.46 -19.59
CA ASP A 51 -15.71 -12.51 -19.57
C ASP A 51 -16.16 -12.93 -18.16
N ILE A 52 -16.83 -12.02 -17.45
CA ILE A 52 -17.29 -12.21 -16.08
C ILE A 52 -18.77 -12.58 -16.10
N GLU A 53 -19.06 -13.83 -15.74
CA GLU A 53 -20.43 -14.31 -15.56
C GLU A 53 -20.81 -14.30 -14.07
N CYS A 54 -21.78 -13.46 -13.70
CA CYS A 54 -22.30 -13.38 -12.32
C CYS A 54 -23.54 -14.29 -12.17
N ILE A 55 -23.54 -15.22 -11.21
CA ILE A 55 -24.58 -16.26 -11.10
C ILE A 55 -25.38 -16.15 -9.80
N GLY A 56 -26.70 -15.99 -9.96
CA GLY A 56 -27.68 -15.95 -8.87
C GLY A 56 -27.66 -14.65 -8.07
N PHE A 57 -28.45 -14.60 -7.00
CA PHE A 57 -28.44 -13.50 -6.03
C PHE A 57 -27.85 -14.00 -4.72
N GLY A 58 -26.93 -13.24 -4.14
CA GLY A 58 -26.21 -13.67 -2.94
C GLY A 58 -25.49 -12.53 -2.26
N SER A 59 -24.38 -12.83 -1.58
CA SER A 59 -23.62 -11.86 -0.79
C SER A 59 -22.26 -11.49 -1.38
N VAL A 60 -21.85 -12.15 -2.47
CA VAL A 60 -20.54 -11.94 -3.12
C VAL A 60 -20.66 -10.79 -4.12
N ASP A 61 -19.77 -9.80 -4.05
CA ASP A 61 -19.73 -8.70 -5.02
C ASP A 61 -19.18 -9.19 -6.36
N CYS A 62 -19.90 -8.94 -7.46
CA CYS A 62 -19.44 -9.34 -8.79
C CYS A 62 -18.46 -8.30 -9.38
N PRO A 63 -17.27 -8.69 -9.85
CA PRO A 63 -16.29 -7.73 -10.37
C PRO A 63 -16.84 -6.93 -11.55
N GLY A 64 -16.59 -5.61 -11.57
CA GLY A 64 -17.08 -4.71 -12.61
C GLY A 64 -18.60 -4.46 -12.62
N ARG A 65 -19.37 -5.06 -11.69
CA ARG A 65 -20.82 -4.86 -11.57
C ARG A 65 -21.23 -4.56 -10.14
N PHE A 66 -22.13 -3.60 -9.96
CA PHE A 66 -22.62 -3.20 -8.64
C PHE A 66 -23.77 -4.09 -8.13
N VAL A 67 -23.61 -5.42 -8.24
CA VAL A 67 -24.62 -6.41 -7.84
C VAL A 67 -24.01 -7.50 -6.97
N LYS A 68 -24.82 -8.09 -6.08
CA LYS A 68 -24.41 -9.20 -5.22
C LYS A 68 -24.98 -10.54 -5.69
N VAL A 69 -24.11 -11.53 -5.84
CA VAL A 69 -24.39 -12.85 -6.43
C VAL A 69 -23.91 -13.99 -5.52
N TYR A 70 -24.23 -15.23 -5.88
CA TYR A 70 -23.80 -16.41 -5.12
C TYR A 70 -22.34 -16.75 -5.42
N PHE A 71 -21.95 -16.68 -6.69
CA PHE A 71 -20.56 -16.70 -7.16
C PHE A 71 -20.47 -16.09 -8.57
N TYR A 72 -19.26 -15.85 -9.06
CA TYR A 72 -18.99 -15.45 -10.43
C TYR A 72 -17.89 -16.33 -11.03
N SER A 73 -17.84 -16.41 -12.36
CA SER A 73 -16.81 -17.11 -13.13
C SER A 73 -16.07 -16.12 -14.02
N GLU A 74 -14.75 -16.28 -14.10
CA GLU A 74 -13.87 -15.51 -14.97
C GLU A 74 -13.39 -16.43 -16.10
N THR A 75 -13.68 -16.06 -17.35
CA THR A 75 -13.19 -16.78 -18.53
C THR A 75 -12.15 -15.94 -19.24
N TYR A 76 -10.92 -16.42 -19.28
CA TYR A 76 -9.85 -15.82 -20.08
C TYR A 76 -9.98 -16.27 -21.53
N LEU A 77 -10.11 -15.31 -22.47
CA LEU A 77 -10.12 -15.56 -23.92
C LEU A 77 -8.71 -15.64 -24.51
#